data_AF-A0A1M6YJ48-F1
#
_entry.id   AF-A0A1M6YJ48-F1
#
_cell.length_a   1.000
_cell.length_b   1.000
_cell.length_c   1.000
_cell.angle_alpha   90.00
_cell.angle_beta   90.00
_cell.angle_gamma   90.00
#
_symmetry.space_group_name_H-M   'P 1'
#
loop_
_entity.id
_entity.type
_entity.pdbx_description
1 polymer ?
#
loop_
_entity_poly.entity_id
_entity_poly.type
_entity_poly.pdbx_seq_one_letter_code
_entity_poly.pdbx_strand_id
1 'polypeptide(L)'
;AKPLNIKSPENPDKTRFFWTYGYMVIQPGMFPYGLYRMDGFISAPLAQKTNFSEEDLEILWTALLNMFDHDRSASRGKMATQKLIVFEHSSSLGNAPAHKLFNLVSVKRKSNVDIARSFDDYDVTVGSVPEGVTLIEKL
;
A
#
# COMPACT_ATOMS: atom_id res chain seq x y z
N ALA A 1 9.13 -30.55 -35.81
CA ALA A 1 8.27 -29.45 -35.33
C ALA A 1 7.10 -30.03 -34.55
N LYS A 2 7.01 -29.71 -33.25
CA LYS A 2 5.86 -30.03 -32.40
C LYS A 2 5.50 -28.71 -31.70
N PRO A 3 4.31 -28.13 -31.88
CA PRO A 3 3.96 -26.90 -31.19
C PRO A 3 3.76 -27.23 -29.71
N LEU A 4 4.54 -26.55 -28.86
CA LEU A 4 4.34 -26.55 -27.42
C LEU A 4 3.07 -25.76 -27.12
N ASN A 5 2.08 -26.49 -26.60
CA ASN A 5 0.82 -25.96 -26.11
C ASN A 5 1.10 -25.18 -24.82
N ILE A 6 1.39 -23.88 -24.95
CA ILE A 6 1.55 -22.97 -23.82
C ILE A 6 0.15 -22.71 -23.27
N LYS A 7 -0.11 -23.26 -22.09
CA LYS A 7 -1.34 -23.08 -21.33
C LYS A 7 -1.62 -21.59 -21.14
N SER A 8 -2.89 -21.25 -21.41
CA SER A 8 -3.67 -20.04 -21.12
C SER A 8 -3.00 -18.97 -20.24
N PRO A 9 -3.00 -17.69 -20.66
CA PRO A 9 -2.58 -16.59 -19.80
C PRO A 9 -3.57 -16.49 -18.62
N GLU A 10 -3.04 -16.52 -17.40
CA GLU A 10 -3.82 -16.25 -16.20
C GLU A 10 -4.29 -14.78 -16.20
N ASN A 11 -5.52 -14.60 -16.69
CA ASN A 11 -6.46 -13.51 -16.49
C ASN A 11 -5.92 -12.05 -16.40
N PRO A 12 -5.85 -11.31 -17.52
CA PRO A 12 -5.41 -9.90 -17.57
C PRO A 12 -6.42 -8.86 -17.02
N ASP A 13 -7.54 -9.29 -16.42
CA ASP A 13 -8.70 -8.42 -16.13
C ASP A 13 -8.81 -7.92 -14.67
N LYS A 14 -7.72 -7.78 -13.91
CA LYS A 14 -7.81 -7.35 -12.50
C LYS A 14 -7.22 -5.96 -12.25
N THR A 15 -8.07 -4.98 -11.92
CA THR A 15 -7.64 -3.69 -11.38
C THR A 15 -7.33 -3.83 -9.91
N ARG A 16 -6.15 -3.36 -9.50
CA ARG A 16 -5.68 -3.48 -8.13
C ARG A 16 -5.48 -2.09 -7.55
N PHE A 17 -6.23 -1.76 -6.51
CA PHE A 17 -5.98 -0.55 -5.75
C PHE A 17 -5.01 -0.91 -4.64
N PHE A 18 -4.04 -0.06 -4.40
CA PHE A 18 -3.03 -0.34 -3.39
C PHE A 18 -2.88 0.83 -2.46
N TRP A 19 -2.43 0.52 -1.27
CA TRP A 19 -2.37 1.44 -0.17
C TRP A 19 -0.96 1.37 0.41
N THR A 20 -0.41 2.48 0.87
CA THR A 20 0.88 2.43 1.57
C THR A 20 0.88 3.38 2.76
N TYR A 21 1.33 2.90 3.91
CA TYR A 21 1.71 3.75 5.04
C TYR A 21 3.23 3.80 5.11
N GLY A 22 3.79 4.84 4.51
CA GLY A 22 5.12 5.30 4.88
C GLY A 22 5.04 6.13 6.16
N TYR A 23 5.85 5.80 7.17
CA TYR A 23 6.05 6.72 8.29
C TYR A 23 7.31 7.56 8.04
N MET A 24 7.29 8.79 8.53
CA MET A 24 8.47 9.64 8.54
C MET A 24 8.73 10.06 9.98
N VAL A 25 9.70 9.41 10.65
CA VAL A 25 10.26 9.97 11.88
C VAL A 25 11.33 10.99 11.48
N ILE A 26 10.97 12.26 11.55
CA ILE A 26 11.93 13.36 11.49
C ILE A 26 12.69 13.38 12.82
N GLN A 27 14.03 13.35 12.79
CA GLN A 27 14.88 13.44 13.99
C GLN A 27 14.93 14.87 14.56
N PRO A 28 15.46 15.07 15.79
CA PRO A 28 14.94 16.04 16.73
C PRO A 28 15.29 17.47 16.34
N GLY A 29 14.29 18.33 16.38
CA GLY A 29 14.43 19.77 16.18
C GLY A 29 13.10 20.50 16.00
N MET A 30 12.06 19.80 15.51
CA MET A 30 10.76 20.45 15.23
C MET A 30 9.50 19.61 15.54
N PHE A 31 9.54 18.27 15.40
CA PHE A 31 8.41 17.38 15.73
C PHE A 31 8.89 16.06 16.37
N PRO A 32 8.19 15.52 17.40
CA PRO A 32 8.63 14.32 18.12
C PRO A 32 8.37 12.99 17.37
N TYR A 33 7.27 12.90 16.61
CA TYR A 33 6.93 11.74 15.77
C TYR A 33 5.81 12.13 14.80
N GLY A 34 5.82 11.59 13.57
CA GLY A 34 4.79 11.82 12.55
C GLY A 34 4.44 10.53 11.82
N LEU A 35 3.16 10.16 11.84
CA LEU A 35 2.63 9.08 11.03
C LEU A 35 1.97 9.69 9.78
N TYR A 36 2.50 9.34 8.61
CA TYR A 36 1.98 9.81 7.33
C TYR A 36 1.21 8.70 6.65
N ARG A 37 0.24 9.10 5.82
CA ARG A 37 -0.60 8.19 5.04
C ARG A 37 -0.46 8.58 3.57
N MET A 38 -0.23 7.58 2.72
CA MET A 38 -0.19 7.75 1.27
C MET A 38 -1.28 6.90 0.63
N ASP A 39 -2.17 7.55 -0.10
CA ASP A 39 -3.20 6.88 -0.88
C ASP A 39 -2.72 6.72 -2.33
N GLY A 40 -2.70 5.48 -2.83
CA GLY A 40 -2.28 5.14 -4.20
C GLY A 40 -3.38 4.42 -4.97
N PHE A 41 -3.24 4.34 -6.29
CA PHE A 41 -4.13 3.53 -7.13
C PHE A 41 -3.41 3.07 -8.39
N ILE A 42 -3.67 1.84 -8.84
CA ILE A 42 -3.21 1.31 -10.13
C ILE A 42 -4.44 0.94 -10.94
N SER A 43 -4.54 1.53 -12.12
CA SER A 43 -5.63 1.27 -13.05
C SER A 43 -5.23 0.14 -14.01
N ALA A 44 -5.94 -1.00 -14.02
CA ALA A 44 -5.62 -2.07 -14.98
C ALA A 44 -5.75 -1.63 -16.45
N PRO A 45 -6.76 -0.83 -16.85
CA PRO A 45 -6.82 -0.34 -18.23
C PRO A 45 -5.59 0.49 -18.64
N LEU A 46 -4.97 1.20 -17.70
CA LEU A 46 -3.73 1.91 -17.98
C LEU A 46 -2.53 0.97 -17.97
N ALA A 47 -2.47 0.05 -17.00
CA ALA A 47 -1.42 -0.96 -16.92
C ALA A 47 -1.33 -1.81 -18.20
N GLN A 48 -2.47 -2.21 -18.76
CA GLN A 48 -2.54 -2.93 -20.04
C GLN A 48 -1.99 -2.10 -21.21
N LYS A 49 -2.20 -0.77 -21.22
CA LYS A 49 -1.67 0.11 -22.27
C LYS A 49 -0.17 0.36 -22.16
N THR A 50 0.36 0.33 -20.94
CA THR A 50 1.78 0.60 -20.66
C THR A 50 2.62 -0.68 -20.57
N ASN A 51 2.03 -1.86 -20.84
CA ASN A 51 2.64 -3.17 -20.59
C ASN A 51 3.16 -3.33 -19.15
N PHE A 52 2.48 -2.73 -18.18
CA PHE A 52 2.81 -2.90 -16.78
C PHE A 52 2.38 -4.31 -16.34
N SER A 53 3.35 -5.09 -15.88
CA SER A 53 3.19 -6.51 -15.56
C SER A 53 3.01 -6.75 -14.06
N GLU A 54 2.66 -7.99 -13.69
CA GLU A 54 2.62 -8.42 -12.28
C GLU A 54 4.02 -8.39 -11.63
N GLU A 55 5.08 -8.61 -12.42
CA GLU A 55 6.46 -8.54 -11.93
C GLU A 55 6.82 -7.10 -11.54
N ASP A 56 6.42 -6.12 -12.37
CA ASP A 56 6.59 -4.69 -12.06
C ASP A 56 5.81 -4.29 -10.80
N LEU A 57 4.64 -4.90 -10.59
CA LEU A 57 3.82 -4.68 -9.40
C LEU A 57 4.52 -5.15 -8.12
N GLU A 58 5.10 -6.35 -8.14
CA GLU A 58 5.84 -6.87 -6.98
C GLU A 58 7.14 -6.08 -6.72
N ILE A 59 7.79 -5.59 -7.77
CA ILE A 59 8.91 -4.64 -7.63
C ILE A 59 8.43 -3.34 -6.98
N LEU A 60 7.27 -2.80 -7.37
CA LEU A 60 6.70 -1.62 -6.75
C LEU A 60 6.40 -1.83 -5.27
N TRP A 61 5.82 -2.97 -4.88
CA TRP A 61 5.62 -3.32 -3.47
C TRP A 61 6.92 -3.36 -2.70
N THR A 62 7.93 -4.05 -3.25
CA THR A 62 9.25 -4.15 -2.64
C THR A 62 9.89 -2.77 -2.49
N ALA A 63 9.76 -1.91 -3.51
CA ALA A 63 10.27 -0.54 -3.47
C ALA A 63 9.58 0.31 -2.39
N LEU A 64 8.26 0.15 -2.21
CA LEU A 64 7.50 0.87 -1.18
C LEU A 64 7.81 0.39 0.25
N LEU A 65 7.99 -0.91 0.43
CA LEU A 65 8.42 -1.49 1.71
C LEU A 65 9.81 -0.99 2.10
N ASN A 66 10.74 -0.95 1.14
CA ASN A 66 12.14 -0.57 1.37
C ASN A 66 12.44 0.91 1.04
N MET A 67 11.40 1.73 0.81
CA MET A 67 11.54 3.08 0.24
C MET A 67 12.47 3.99 1.05
N PHE A 68 12.51 3.80 2.36
CA PHE A 68 13.28 4.62 3.29
C PHE A 68 14.52 3.92 3.85
N ASP A 69 14.69 2.61 3.61
CA ASP A 69 15.85 1.87 4.12
C ASP A 69 17.15 2.30 3.43
N HIS A 70 17.04 2.70 2.17
CA HIS A 70 18.16 3.16 1.36
C HIS A 70 18.34 4.69 1.34
N ASP A 71 17.37 5.48 1.83
CA ASP A 71 17.45 6.94 1.93
C ASP A 71 17.96 7.40 3.32
N ARG A 72 19.16 6.94 3.67
CA ARG A 72 19.85 7.40 4.89
C ARG A 72 20.60 8.70 4.61
N SER A 73 19.91 9.82 4.74
CA SER A 73 20.55 11.15 4.71
C SER A 73 20.70 11.70 6.13
N ALA A 74 21.81 12.38 6.44
CA ALA A 74 22.08 12.97 7.76
C ALA A 74 21.03 14.01 8.21
N SER A 75 20.21 14.52 7.28
CA SER A 75 19.16 15.51 7.53
C SER A 75 17.76 14.91 7.68
N ARG A 76 17.57 13.62 7.37
CA ARG A 76 16.30 12.91 7.49
C ARG A 76 16.47 11.85 8.57
N GLY A 77 15.66 11.90 9.61
CA GLY A 77 15.75 10.96 10.73
C GLY A 77 15.49 9.50 10.34
N LYS A 78 15.15 8.67 11.33
CA LYS A 78 14.83 7.25 11.09
C LYS A 78 13.44 7.09 10.46
N MET A 79 13.32 7.12 9.14
CA MET A 79 12.07 6.79 8.43
C MET A 79 12.02 5.30 8.09
N ALA A 80 10.84 4.70 8.06
CA ALA A 80 10.62 3.41 7.40
C ALA A 80 9.15 3.29 6.96
N THR A 81 8.75 2.12 6.51
CA THR A 81 7.35 1.81 6.18
C THR A 81 6.79 0.97 7.33
N GLN A 82 5.66 1.38 7.92
CA GLN A 82 5.08 0.64 9.07
C GLN A 82 4.06 -0.39 8.59
N LYS A 83 3.25 -0.01 7.59
CA LYS A 83 2.15 -0.85 7.11
C LYS A 83 1.91 -0.68 5.62
N LEU A 84 1.69 -1.77 4.91
CA LEU A 84 1.30 -1.73 3.50
C LEU A 84 0.00 -2.54 3.37
N ILE A 85 -1.10 -1.83 3.14
CA ILE A 85 -2.42 -2.43 2.96
C ILE A 85 -2.69 -2.42 1.45
N VAL A 86 -3.39 -3.38 0.87
CA VAL A 86 -3.70 -3.39 -0.56
C VAL A 86 -5.12 -3.90 -0.72
N PHE A 87 -5.89 -3.25 -1.59
CA PHE A 87 -7.27 -3.61 -1.91
C PHE A 87 -7.33 -4.07 -3.36
N GLU A 88 -7.18 -5.37 -3.58
CA GLU A 88 -7.25 -5.94 -4.92
C GLU A 88 -8.71 -6.15 -5.33
N HIS A 89 -9.11 -5.64 -6.50
CA HIS A 89 -10.45 -5.89 -7.02
C HIS A 89 -10.41 -7.06 -8.01
N SER A 90 -11.45 -7.89 -7.99
CA SER A 90 -11.62 -8.96 -8.97
C SER A 90 -11.94 -8.46 -10.39
N SER A 91 -12.32 -7.20 -10.57
CA SER A 91 -12.72 -6.60 -11.85
C SER A 91 -11.78 -5.48 -12.28
N SER A 92 -11.52 -5.38 -13.59
CA SER A 92 -10.69 -4.36 -14.26
C SER A 92 -11.29 -2.95 -14.21
N LEU A 93 -12.58 -2.80 -13.94
CA LEU A 93 -13.21 -1.49 -13.77
C LEU A 93 -13.29 -1.07 -12.28
N GLY A 94 -12.95 -1.97 -11.36
CA GLY A 94 -13.09 -1.78 -9.93
C GLY A 94 -14.48 -2.15 -9.41
N ASN A 95 -14.53 -3.02 -8.40
CA ASN A 95 -15.78 -3.44 -7.74
C ASN A 95 -16.32 -2.46 -6.67
N ALA A 96 -15.48 -1.54 -6.20
CA ALA A 96 -15.86 -0.59 -5.16
C ALA A 96 -15.21 0.77 -5.41
N PRO A 97 -15.86 1.89 -5.03
CA PRO A 97 -15.25 3.20 -5.13
C PRO A 97 -14.02 3.32 -4.22
N ALA A 98 -12.92 3.85 -4.76
CA ALA A 98 -11.66 3.99 -4.04
C ALA A 98 -11.82 4.78 -2.72
N HIS A 99 -12.59 5.87 -2.72
CA HIS A 99 -12.85 6.66 -1.51
C HIS A 99 -13.52 5.85 -0.39
N LYS A 100 -14.35 4.85 -0.70
CA LYS A 100 -14.97 4.00 0.32
C LYS A 100 -13.93 3.07 0.94
N LEU A 101 -13.07 2.48 0.11
CA LEU A 101 -11.97 1.64 0.58
C LEU A 101 -10.95 2.45 1.40
N PHE A 102 -10.67 3.68 0.98
CA PHE A 102 -9.82 4.62 1.71
C PHE A 102 -10.38 4.97 3.10
N ASN A 103 -11.70 4.95 3.27
CA ASN A 103 -12.35 5.21 4.56
C ASN A 103 -12.46 3.97 5.45
N LEU A 104 -12.22 2.76 4.92
CA LEU A 104 -12.23 1.53 5.74
C LEU A 104 -11.04 1.48 6.70
N VAL A 105 -9.94 2.12 6.35
CA VAL A 105 -8.76 2.13 7.22
C VAL A 105 -8.83 3.34 8.15
N SER A 106 -8.93 3.04 9.44
CA SER A 106 -8.94 4.04 10.50
C SER A 106 -7.66 3.94 11.31
N VAL A 107 -6.97 5.07 11.44
CA VAL A 107 -5.78 5.21 12.27
C VAL A 107 -6.11 6.18 13.39
N LYS A 108 -6.09 5.69 14.62
CA LYS A 108 -6.38 6.52 15.81
C LYS A 108 -5.26 6.37 16.80
N ARG A 109 -4.86 7.49 17.41
CA ARG A 109 -3.95 7.45 18.55
C ARG A 109 -4.67 6.79 19.72
N LYS A 110 -3.96 5.94 20.46
CA LYS A 110 -4.49 5.28 21.66
C LYS A 110 -4.90 6.30 22.71
N SER A 111 -5.95 6.00 23.46
CA SER A 111 -6.55 6.92 24.44
C SER A 111 -5.63 7.25 25.62
N ASN A 112 -4.65 6.38 25.90
CA ASN A 112 -3.66 6.56 26.97
C ASN A 112 -2.37 7.26 26.50
N VAL A 113 -2.34 7.79 25.27
CA VAL A 113 -1.16 8.46 24.72
C VAL A 113 -1.46 9.93 24.43
N ASP A 114 -0.80 10.83 25.15
CA ASP A 114 -0.92 12.28 24.96
C ASP A 114 -0.08 12.79 23.78
N ILE A 115 1.13 12.23 23.61
CA ILE A 115 2.06 12.55 22.52
C ILE A 115 2.60 11.24 21.99
N ALA A 116 2.27 10.91 20.74
CA ALA A 116 2.79 9.72 20.09
C ALA A 116 4.30 9.87 19.85
N ARG A 117 5.04 8.78 20.08
CA ARG A 117 6.49 8.68 19.89
C ARG A 117 6.90 7.43 19.12
N SER A 118 5.99 6.46 18.98
CA SER A 118 6.18 5.27 18.18
C SER A 118 4.93 4.95 17.37
N PHE A 119 5.04 3.96 16.48
CA PHE A 119 3.88 3.43 15.77
C PHE A 119 2.93 2.69 16.71
N ASP A 120 3.47 2.05 17.76
CA ASP A 120 2.69 1.30 18.75
C ASP A 120 1.70 2.17 19.53
N ASP A 121 1.85 3.49 19.48
CA ASP A 121 0.93 4.46 20.06
C ASP A 121 -0.35 4.66 19.23
N TYR A 122 -0.44 4.03 18.05
CA TYR A 122 -1.58 4.09 17.16
C TYR A 122 -2.28 2.72 17.05
N ASP A 123 -3.60 2.75 17.00
CA ASP A 123 -4.43 1.63 16.57
C ASP A 123 -4.78 1.82 15.10
N VAL A 124 -4.29 0.90 14.26
CA VAL A 124 -4.62 0.81 12.84
C VAL A 124 -5.63 -0.30 12.66
N THR A 125 -6.84 0.05 12.25
CA THR A 125 -7.95 -0.88 12.03
C THR A 125 -8.43 -0.80 10.59
N VAL A 126 -8.78 -1.95 10.02
CA VAL A 126 -9.39 -2.04 8.69
C VAL A 126 -10.80 -2.58 8.87
N GLY A 127 -11.78 -1.84 8.35
CA GLY A 127 -13.19 -2.25 8.34
C GLY A 127 -13.48 -3.41 7.39
N SER A 128 -14.73 -3.83 7.33
CA SER A 128 -15.17 -4.91 6.45
C SER A 128 -15.02 -4.53 4.98
N VAL A 129 -14.32 -5.38 4.22
CA VAL A 129 -14.16 -5.20 2.77
C VAL A 129 -15.43 -5.60 2.01
N PRO A 130 -15.82 -4.85 0.96
CA PRO A 130 -16.93 -5.21 0.08
C PRO A 130 -16.68 -6.50 -0.68
N GLU A 131 -17.75 -7.12 -1.17
CA GLU A 131 -17.65 -8.30 -2.03
C GLU A 131 -16.84 -8.01 -3.30
N GLY A 132 -15.98 -8.96 -3.69
CA GLY A 132 -15.09 -8.81 -4.84
C GLY A 132 -13.86 -7.93 -4.59
N VAL A 133 -13.59 -7.53 -3.34
CA VAL A 133 -12.34 -6.86 -2.94
C VAL A 133 -11.58 -7.75 -1.96
N THR A 134 -10.33 -8.05 -2.27
CA THR A 134 -9.42 -8.80 -1.41
C THR A 134 -8.52 -7.81 -0.66
N LEU A 135 -8.52 -7.90 0.66
CA LEU A 135 -7.58 -7.19 1.51
C LEU A 135 -6.27 -7.97 1.59
N ILE A 136 -5.15 -7.31 1.32
CA ILE A 136 -3.81 -7.89 1.47
C ILE A 136 -3.00 -6.95 2.38
N GLU A 137 -2.47 -7.49 3.47
CA GLU A 137 -1.54 -6.76 4.36
C GLU A 137 -0.15 -7.36 4.15
N LYS A 138 0.82 -6.53 3.71
CA LYS A 138 2.22 -6.99 3.46
C LYS A 138 3.16 -6.67 4.63
N LEU A 139 2.72 -5.88 5.62
CA LEU A 139 3.41 -5.51 6.86
C LEU A 139 2.42 -5.49 8.03
#